data_AF-A0A434LAB9-F1
#
_entry.id   AF-A0A434LAB9-F1
#
_cell.length_a   1.000
_cell.length_b   1.000
_cell.length_c   1.000
_cell.angle_alpha   90.00
_cell.angle_beta   90.00
_cell.angle_gamma   90.00
#
_symmetry.space_group_name_H-M   'P 1'
#
loop_
_entity.id
_entity.type
_entity.pdbx_description
1 polymer ?
#
loop_
_entity_poly.entity_id
_entity_poly.type
_entity_poly.pdbx_seq_one_letter_code
_entity_poly.pdbx_strand_id
1 'polypeptide(L)'
;QIARLPGILAAEPFREVPVRIRNGNIDRRIMISGRPRDADLNRIIDTDLHPVVLPEAGLALSSWLVHILGTQVGDFVEIDLLEGRRRTVSLPVTALVEDYFGIQGMMHFDALARLMREAPAVNSVSVSLDANERDRFYDAIKSMPTVSGVALQRVSLANFRDALAVLVTTMANIYIGLAAVIAFGVVYNSARISLSERARELASLRVLGFTRGEVLRILLLELAVLTLLAQPPGWAIGYGLAWTVQTKMAGELMRTRLVVEHSTYVLASAMVIAAALFSALVVRRRINQLDLVTVLKTRD
;
A
#
# COMPACT_ATOMS: atom_id res chain seq x y z
N GLN A 1 6.43 16.34 -34.77
CA GLN A 1 5.30 17.28 -34.82
C GLN A 1 4.83 17.62 -33.41
N ILE A 2 4.46 16.62 -32.60
CA ILE A 2 4.03 16.83 -31.19
C ILE A 2 5.05 17.66 -30.40
N ALA A 3 6.34 17.33 -30.44
CA ALA A 3 7.41 18.06 -29.72
C ALA A 3 7.52 19.57 -30.01
N ARG A 4 6.84 20.10 -31.04
CA ARG A 4 6.83 21.53 -31.40
C ARG A 4 5.57 22.26 -30.93
N LEU A 5 4.67 21.58 -30.24
CA LEU A 5 3.46 22.17 -29.69
C LEU A 5 3.79 23.12 -28.53
N PRO A 6 2.96 24.15 -28.29
CA PRO A 6 3.18 25.10 -27.21
C PRO A 6 3.23 24.38 -25.86
N GLY A 7 4.12 24.83 -24.98
CA GLY A 7 4.27 24.30 -23.62
C GLY A 7 4.97 22.95 -23.49
N ILE A 8 5.31 22.25 -24.58
CA ILE A 8 6.05 20.99 -24.44
C ILE A 8 7.50 21.25 -24.02
N LEU A 9 7.89 20.67 -22.89
CA LEU A 9 9.25 20.67 -22.37
C LEU A 9 10.06 19.46 -22.86
N ALA A 10 9.40 18.30 -22.97
CA ALA A 10 10.00 17.07 -23.48
C ALA A 10 8.93 16.17 -24.10
N ALA A 11 9.30 15.38 -25.10
CA ALA A 11 8.40 14.43 -25.75
C ALA A 11 9.13 13.13 -26.07
N GLU A 12 8.58 12.00 -25.63
CA GLU A 12 9.15 10.67 -25.79
C GLU A 12 8.18 9.76 -26.55
N PRO A 13 8.54 9.33 -27.76
CA PRO A 13 7.72 8.42 -28.53
C PRO A 13 7.86 6.98 -28.01
N PHE A 14 6.77 6.24 -28.04
CA PHE A 14 6.77 4.81 -27.79
C PHE A 14 5.71 4.10 -28.63
N ARG A 15 5.84 2.78 -28.73
CA ARG A 15 4.92 1.94 -29.49
C ARG A 15 4.30 0.92 -28.56
N GLU A 16 2.98 0.88 -28.50
CA GLU A 16 2.27 -0.16 -27.76
C GLU A 16 1.57 -1.11 -28.71
N VAL A 17 1.72 -2.42 -28.46
CA VAL A 17 1.08 -3.47 -29.24
C VAL A 17 0.34 -4.42 -28.30
N PRO A 18 -0.97 -4.64 -28.50
CA PRO A 18 -1.70 -5.64 -27.74
C PRO A 18 -1.27 -7.05 -28.15
N VAL A 19 -0.95 -7.88 -27.17
CA VAL A 19 -0.57 -9.28 -27.40
C VAL A 19 -1.26 -10.20 -26.43
N ARG A 20 -1.36 -11.48 -26.79
CA ARG A 20 -1.61 -12.55 -25.83
C ARG A 20 -0.27 -13.27 -25.58
N ILE A 21 0.19 -13.23 -24.34
CA ILE A 21 1.37 -13.98 -23.88
C ILE A 21 0.92 -15.32 -23.31
N ARG A 22 1.66 -16.38 -23.61
CA ARG A 22 1.38 -17.74 -23.15
C ARG A 22 2.65 -18.43 -22.66
N ASN A 23 2.52 -19.15 -21.55
CA ASN A 23 3.47 -20.17 -21.12
C ASN A 23 2.69 -21.43 -20.72
N GLY A 24 2.83 -22.52 -21.49
CA GLY A 24 2.04 -23.74 -21.31
C GLY A 24 0.53 -23.48 -21.37
N ASN A 25 -0.18 -23.77 -20.27
CA ASN A 25 -1.63 -23.63 -20.16
C ASN A 25 -2.09 -22.26 -19.64
N ILE A 26 -1.16 -21.36 -19.30
CA ILE A 26 -1.48 -20.04 -18.75
C ILE A 26 -1.30 -19.00 -19.84
N ASP A 27 -2.37 -18.28 -20.17
CA ASP A 27 -2.33 -17.13 -21.07
C ASP A 27 -2.84 -15.84 -20.40
N ARG A 28 -2.31 -14.71 -20.84
CA ARG A 28 -2.76 -13.37 -20.42
C ARG A 28 -2.74 -12.42 -21.62
N ARG A 29 -3.70 -11.49 -21.68
CA ARG A 29 -3.65 -10.37 -22.62
C ARG A 29 -2.94 -9.20 -21.96
N ILE A 30 -1.89 -8.71 -22.61
CA ILE A 30 -1.04 -7.64 -22.12
C ILE A 30 -0.74 -6.65 -23.24
N MET A 31 -0.19 -5.50 -22.88
CA MET A 31 0.46 -4.60 -23.84
C MET A 31 1.96 -4.85 -23.81
N ILE A 32 2.58 -4.95 -24.99
CA ILE A 32 4.03 -4.82 -25.13
C ILE A 32 4.35 -3.37 -25.48
N SER A 33 5.16 -2.72 -24.66
CA SER A 33 5.62 -1.35 -24.86
C SER A 33 7.05 -1.35 -25.41
N GLY A 34 7.21 -0.88 -26.64
CA GLY A 34 8.48 -0.59 -27.28
C GLY A 34 8.99 0.78 -26.83
N ARG A 35 10.10 0.82 -26.10
CA ARG A 35 10.67 2.04 -25.51
C ARG A 35 12.07 2.35 -26.07
N PRO A 36 12.42 3.63 -26.25
CA PRO A 36 13.79 4.03 -26.59
C PRO A 36 14.74 3.82 -25.39
N ARG A 37 16.07 3.74 -25.64
CA ARG A 37 17.07 3.51 -24.56
C ARG A 37 17.11 4.64 -23.54
N ASP A 38 16.98 5.87 -24.02
CA ASP A 38 17.18 7.09 -23.23
C ASP A 38 15.83 7.68 -22.77
N ALA A 39 14.84 6.82 -22.48
CA ALA A 39 13.55 7.28 -21.97
C ALA A 39 13.70 7.82 -20.54
N ASP A 40 13.45 9.11 -20.36
CA ASP A 40 13.59 9.84 -19.10
C ASP A 40 12.23 10.18 -18.46
N LEU A 41 11.20 10.44 -19.28
CA LEU A 41 9.85 10.74 -18.82
C LEU A 41 9.15 9.52 -18.21
N ASN A 42 9.51 8.32 -18.65
CA ASN A 42 8.98 7.07 -18.09
C ASN A 42 10.11 6.05 -17.88
N ARG A 43 10.96 6.33 -16.89
CA ARG A 43 12.08 5.45 -16.52
C ARG A 43 11.58 4.09 -16.06
N ILE A 44 12.21 3.05 -16.60
CA ILE A 44 11.98 1.68 -16.19
C ILE A 44 12.86 1.42 -14.98
N ILE A 45 12.26 0.87 -13.92
CA ILE A 45 12.96 0.58 -12.67
C ILE A 45 12.86 -0.91 -12.34
N ASP A 46 13.91 -1.42 -11.71
CA ASP A 46 13.93 -2.78 -11.16
C ASP A 46 13.29 -2.80 -9.76
N THR A 47 13.16 -4.00 -9.20
CA THR A 47 12.69 -4.29 -7.83
C THR A 47 13.48 -3.53 -6.76
N ASP A 48 14.73 -3.14 -7.06
CA ASP A 48 15.62 -2.33 -6.19
C ASP A 48 15.61 -0.82 -6.51
N LEU A 49 14.65 -0.34 -7.32
CA LEU A 49 14.51 1.06 -7.76
C LEU A 49 15.68 1.58 -8.62
N HIS A 50 16.53 0.69 -9.12
CA HIS A 50 17.58 1.05 -10.08
C HIS A 50 17.02 1.19 -11.50
N PRO A 51 17.49 2.17 -12.30
CA PRO A 51 17.12 2.25 -13.71
C PRO A 51 17.51 0.98 -14.47
N VAL A 52 16.55 0.38 -15.18
CA VAL A 52 16.77 -0.80 -16.03
C VAL A 52 16.95 -0.34 -17.46
N VAL A 53 18.12 -0.63 -18.03
CA VAL A 53 18.35 -0.48 -19.46
C VAL A 53 17.77 -1.71 -20.15
N LEU A 54 16.78 -1.49 -21.03
CA LEU A 54 16.18 -2.58 -21.79
C LEU A 54 17.24 -3.23 -22.71
N PRO A 55 17.39 -4.56 -22.68
CA PRO A 55 18.22 -5.28 -23.63
C PRO A 55 17.82 -5.00 -25.08
N GLU A 56 18.79 -5.07 -26.00
CA GLU A 56 18.56 -4.79 -27.44
C GLU A 56 17.65 -5.85 -28.11
N ALA A 57 17.50 -7.00 -27.48
CA ALA A 57 16.67 -8.12 -27.90
C ALA A 57 16.08 -8.84 -26.67
N GLY A 58 14.89 -9.43 -26.85
CA GLY A 58 14.17 -10.12 -25.79
C GLY A 58 13.04 -9.28 -25.20
N LEU A 59 12.35 -9.87 -24.23
CA LEU A 59 11.20 -9.30 -23.56
C LEU A 59 11.51 -9.10 -22.08
N ALA A 60 11.39 -7.86 -21.61
CA ALA A 60 11.35 -7.56 -20.19
C ALA A 60 9.90 -7.71 -19.72
N LEU A 61 9.68 -8.46 -18.65
CA LEU A 61 8.34 -8.73 -18.12
C LEU A 61 8.23 -8.18 -16.71
N SER A 62 7.03 -7.70 -16.32
CA SER A 62 6.82 -7.34 -14.94
C SER A 62 7.00 -8.54 -14.02
N SER A 63 7.64 -8.36 -12.85
CA SER A 63 7.91 -9.44 -11.89
C SER A 63 6.65 -10.24 -11.54
N TRP A 64 5.49 -9.58 -11.51
CA TRP A 64 4.20 -10.21 -11.26
C TRP A 64 3.71 -11.08 -12.42
N LEU A 65 3.88 -10.63 -13.67
CA LEU A 65 3.51 -11.40 -14.85
C LEU A 65 4.35 -12.69 -14.96
N VAL A 66 5.64 -12.61 -14.61
CA VAL A 66 6.53 -13.76 -14.54
C VAL A 66 6.06 -14.77 -13.48
N HIS A 67 5.63 -14.30 -12.31
CA HIS A 67 5.03 -15.16 -11.29
C HIS A 67 3.73 -15.84 -11.75
N ILE A 68 2.85 -15.11 -12.45
CA ILE A 68 1.60 -15.66 -13.00
C ILE A 68 1.88 -16.74 -14.06
N LEU A 69 2.80 -16.45 -14.99
CA LEU A 69 3.16 -17.37 -16.06
C LEU A 69 4.04 -18.53 -15.58
N GLY A 70 4.59 -18.46 -14.37
CA GLY A 70 5.54 -19.44 -13.84
C GLY A 70 6.84 -19.50 -14.65
N THR A 71 7.30 -18.36 -15.18
CA THR A 71 8.54 -18.25 -15.96
C THR A 71 9.67 -17.66 -15.13
N GLN A 72 10.88 -17.65 -15.68
CA GLN A 72 12.06 -16.97 -15.14
C GLN A 72 12.84 -16.27 -16.26
N VAL A 73 13.83 -15.45 -15.88
CA VAL A 73 14.77 -14.86 -16.84
C VAL A 73 15.56 -15.99 -17.51
N GLY A 74 15.58 -16.00 -18.84
CA GLY A 74 16.16 -17.06 -19.67
C GLY A 74 15.12 -17.97 -20.32
N ASP A 75 13.90 -18.04 -19.77
CA ASP A 75 12.84 -18.86 -20.35
C ASP A 75 12.26 -18.23 -21.62
N PHE A 76 11.60 -19.06 -22.43
CA PHE A 76 10.89 -18.62 -23.62
C PHE A 76 9.39 -18.52 -23.36
N VAL A 77 8.78 -17.46 -23.88
CA VAL A 77 7.32 -17.25 -23.87
C VAL A 77 6.79 -17.12 -25.28
N GLU A 78 5.58 -17.62 -25.50
CA GLU A 78 4.90 -17.49 -26.79
C GLU A 78 4.05 -16.22 -26.80
N ILE A 79 4.22 -15.42 -27.84
CA ILE A 79 3.56 -14.14 -28.02
C ILE A 79 2.70 -14.20 -29.28
N ASP A 80 1.39 -14.20 -29.09
CA ASP A 80 0.39 -14.02 -30.14
C ASP A 80 0.15 -12.51 -30.35
N LEU A 81 0.61 -11.98 -31.48
CA LEU A 81 0.31 -10.60 -31.85
C LEU A 81 -1.18 -10.46 -32.18
N LEU A 82 -1.87 -9.49 -31.57
CA LEU A 82 -3.31 -9.27 -31.83
C LEU A 82 -3.56 -8.24 -32.94
N GLU A 83 -2.52 -7.49 -33.30
CA GLU A 83 -2.48 -6.50 -34.38
C GLU A 83 -1.56 -6.94 -35.53
N GLY A 84 -1.69 -6.29 -36.69
CA GLY A 84 -0.84 -6.53 -37.86
C GLY A 84 -1.05 -7.92 -38.46
N ARG A 85 0.05 -8.64 -38.69
CA ARG A 85 0.03 -9.97 -39.32
C ARG A 85 -0.43 -11.11 -38.40
N ARG A 86 -0.81 -10.81 -37.16
CA ARG A 86 -1.35 -11.76 -36.17
C ARG A 86 -0.63 -13.11 -36.11
N ARG A 87 0.69 -13.05 -35.88
CA ARG A 87 1.55 -14.22 -35.80
C ARG A 87 1.90 -14.55 -34.35
N THR A 88 2.19 -15.82 -34.11
CA THR A 88 2.80 -16.32 -32.88
C THR A 88 4.32 -16.30 -33.02
N VAL A 89 5.03 -15.77 -32.02
CA VAL A 89 6.50 -15.73 -31.97
C VAL A 89 6.96 -16.15 -30.59
N SER A 90 8.02 -16.96 -30.53
CA SER A 90 8.68 -17.29 -29.27
C SER A 90 9.78 -16.27 -28.96
N LEU A 91 9.76 -15.70 -27.76
CA LEU A 91 10.73 -14.70 -27.32
C LEU A 91 11.32 -15.08 -25.96
N PRO A 92 12.63 -14.86 -25.74
CA PRO A 92 13.24 -15.05 -24.44
C PRO A 92 12.87 -13.92 -23.48
N VAL A 93 12.62 -14.27 -22.23
CA VAL A 93 12.47 -13.34 -21.11
C VAL A 93 13.87 -12.92 -20.68
N THR A 94 14.25 -11.66 -20.90
CA THR A 94 15.63 -11.20 -20.71
C THR A 94 15.83 -10.33 -19.49
N ALA A 95 14.77 -9.76 -18.95
CA ALA A 95 14.83 -8.92 -17.76
C ALA A 95 13.50 -8.94 -17.00
N LEU A 96 13.58 -8.64 -15.71
CA LEU A 96 12.42 -8.32 -14.88
C LEU A 96 12.34 -6.81 -14.70
N VAL A 97 11.12 -6.30 -14.64
CA VAL A 97 10.87 -4.90 -14.32
C VAL A 97 9.84 -4.82 -13.20
N GLU A 98 10.00 -3.85 -12.31
CA GLU A 98 9.00 -3.61 -11.29
C GLU A 98 7.94 -2.65 -11.85
N ASP A 99 6.71 -3.12 -11.94
CA ASP A 99 5.57 -2.29 -12.26
C ASP A 99 4.47 -2.50 -11.22
N TYR A 100 4.10 -1.40 -10.57
CA TYR A 100 3.05 -1.40 -9.54
C TYR A 100 1.65 -1.32 -10.13
N PHE A 101 1.52 -1.05 -11.43
CA PHE A 101 0.25 -0.89 -12.12
C PHE A 101 0.11 -1.87 -13.30
N GLY A 102 -0.23 -3.11 -12.97
CA GLY A 102 -0.70 -4.11 -13.92
C GLY A 102 0.36 -5.09 -14.44
N ILE A 103 0.00 -5.81 -15.51
CA ILE A 103 0.85 -6.80 -16.18
C ILE A 103 1.16 -6.31 -17.59
N GLN A 104 2.42 -5.96 -17.83
CA GLN A 104 2.88 -5.51 -19.14
C GLN A 104 4.23 -6.09 -19.50
N GLY A 105 4.51 -6.11 -20.81
CA GLY A 105 5.81 -6.45 -21.37
C GLY A 105 6.49 -5.20 -21.92
N MET A 106 7.81 -5.14 -21.83
CA MET A 106 8.62 -4.05 -22.36
C MET A 106 9.72 -4.60 -23.24
N MET A 107 10.04 -3.90 -24.31
CA MET A 107 11.20 -4.22 -25.15
C MET A 107 11.75 -2.98 -25.82
N HIS A 108 12.93 -3.11 -26.40
CA HIS A 108 13.53 -2.03 -27.18
C HIS A 108 12.63 -1.64 -28.37
N PHE A 109 12.51 -0.35 -28.65
CA PHE A 109 11.68 0.18 -29.73
C PHE A 109 11.96 -0.49 -31.09
N ASP A 110 13.25 -0.59 -31.48
CA ASP A 110 13.63 -1.27 -32.73
C ASP A 110 13.37 -2.78 -32.72
N ALA A 111 13.44 -3.43 -31.54
CA ALA A 111 13.14 -4.85 -31.43
C ALA A 111 11.65 -5.10 -31.67
N LEU A 112 10.77 -4.21 -31.18
CA LEU A 112 9.34 -4.27 -31.43
C LEU A 112 9.02 -4.04 -32.91
N ALA A 113 9.67 -3.08 -33.56
CA ALA A 113 9.50 -2.85 -35.00
C ALA A 113 9.89 -4.10 -35.82
N ARG A 114 11.02 -4.74 -35.49
CA ARG A 114 11.45 -6.03 -36.07
C ARG A 114 10.45 -7.16 -35.79
N LEU A 115 9.88 -7.20 -34.58
CA LEU A 115 8.83 -8.17 -34.21
C LEU A 115 7.53 -7.94 -34.97
N MET A 116 7.18 -6.71 -35.31
CA MET A 116 6.00 -6.41 -36.14
C MET A 116 6.28 -6.60 -37.65
N ARG A 117 7.55 -6.61 -38.07
CA ARG A 117 7.99 -6.54 -39.48
C ARG A 117 7.47 -5.29 -40.18
N GLU A 118 7.51 -4.18 -39.45
CA GLU A 118 7.07 -2.87 -39.90
C GLU A 118 8.20 -1.86 -39.76
N ALA A 119 8.13 -0.76 -40.49
CA ALA A 119 9.00 0.37 -40.22
C ALA A 119 8.74 0.89 -38.79
N PRO A 120 9.74 1.48 -38.11
CA PRO A 120 9.55 2.02 -36.77
C PRO A 120 8.38 3.01 -36.73
N ALA A 121 7.30 2.62 -36.05
CA ALA A 121 6.05 3.37 -35.98
C ALA A 121 5.73 3.75 -34.54
N VAL A 122 5.10 4.90 -34.35
CA VAL A 122 4.75 5.47 -33.04
C VAL A 122 3.24 5.62 -32.98
N ASN A 123 2.60 5.11 -31.93
CA ASN A 123 1.17 5.35 -31.65
C ASN A 123 0.93 6.15 -30.37
N SER A 124 1.95 6.29 -29.53
CA SER A 124 1.83 6.98 -28.26
C SER A 124 3.06 7.86 -28.01
N VAL A 125 2.85 9.01 -27.36
CA VAL A 125 3.92 9.95 -27.01
C VAL A 125 3.71 10.42 -25.58
N SER A 126 4.70 10.18 -24.72
CA SER A 126 4.75 10.76 -23.38
C SER A 126 5.23 12.19 -23.50
N VAL A 127 4.55 13.15 -22.88
CA VAL A 127 4.91 14.56 -22.97
C VAL A 127 5.04 15.18 -21.57
N SER A 128 6.10 15.96 -21.36
CA SER A 128 6.22 16.87 -20.24
C SER A 128 5.73 18.24 -20.68
N LEU A 129 4.77 18.80 -19.94
CA LEU A 129 4.05 20.01 -20.30
C LEU A 129 4.25 21.07 -19.22
N ASP A 130 4.56 22.30 -19.64
CA ASP A 130 4.54 23.48 -18.79
C ASP A 130 3.10 23.74 -18.31
N ALA A 131 2.95 23.84 -17.00
CA ALA A 131 1.67 24.07 -16.35
C ALA A 131 1.00 25.38 -16.78
N ASN A 132 1.76 26.39 -17.20
CA ASN A 132 1.27 27.71 -17.60
C ASN A 132 0.75 27.76 -19.04
N GLU A 133 1.20 26.85 -19.91
CA GLU A 133 0.83 26.82 -21.34
C GLU A 133 -0.19 25.69 -21.64
N ARG A 134 -0.80 25.10 -20.60
CA ARG A 134 -1.73 23.98 -20.69
C ARG A 134 -2.90 24.26 -21.63
N ASP A 135 -3.58 25.39 -21.49
CA ASP A 135 -4.76 25.71 -22.27
C ASP A 135 -4.43 25.84 -23.77
N ARG A 136 -3.33 26.53 -24.09
CA ARG A 136 -2.85 26.64 -25.48
C ARG A 136 -2.45 25.30 -26.07
N PHE A 137 -1.84 24.43 -25.27
CA PHE A 137 -1.52 23.06 -25.68
C PHE A 137 -2.78 22.25 -26.00
N TYR A 138 -3.82 22.34 -25.16
CA TYR A 138 -5.08 21.62 -25.40
C TYR A 138 -5.78 22.11 -26.66
N ASP A 139 -5.83 23.41 -26.89
CA ASP A 139 -6.44 23.97 -28.09
C ASP A 139 -5.69 23.53 -29.34
N ALA A 140 -4.36 23.53 -29.29
CA ALA A 140 -3.53 23.03 -30.38
C ALA A 140 -3.76 21.53 -30.64
N ILE A 141 -3.82 20.68 -29.61
CA ILE A 141 -4.07 19.25 -29.79
C ILE A 141 -5.49 18.97 -30.30
N LYS A 142 -6.52 19.65 -29.80
CA LYS A 142 -7.91 19.44 -30.25
C LYS A 142 -8.07 19.66 -31.76
N SER A 143 -7.24 20.53 -32.33
CA SER A 143 -7.23 20.81 -33.77
C SER A 143 -6.46 19.77 -34.61
N MET A 144 -5.74 18.82 -33.99
CA MET A 144 -4.95 17.81 -34.69
C MET A 144 -5.77 16.53 -34.96
N PRO A 145 -6.11 16.21 -36.23
CA PRO A 145 -6.90 15.02 -36.56
C PRO A 145 -6.15 13.69 -36.33
N THR A 146 -4.82 13.73 -36.20
CA THR A 146 -3.98 12.55 -35.98
C THR A 146 -3.92 12.10 -34.51
N VAL A 147 -4.44 12.91 -33.58
CA VAL A 147 -4.42 12.57 -32.14
C VAL A 147 -5.78 12.01 -31.75
N SER A 148 -5.84 10.69 -31.52
CA SER A 148 -7.09 10.02 -31.14
C SER A 148 -7.51 10.26 -29.69
N GLY A 149 -6.59 10.69 -28.82
CA GLY A 149 -6.89 11.00 -27.43
C GLY A 149 -5.69 11.52 -26.66
N VAL A 150 -5.96 12.17 -25.52
CA VAL A 150 -4.95 12.63 -24.57
C VAL A 150 -5.26 12.08 -23.19
N ALA A 151 -4.33 11.30 -22.63
CA ALA A 151 -4.41 10.84 -21.26
C ALA A 151 -3.66 11.81 -20.34
N LEU A 152 -4.38 12.40 -19.39
CA LEU A 152 -3.81 13.33 -18.42
C LEU A 152 -3.37 12.59 -17.17
N GLN A 153 -2.14 12.08 -17.20
CA GLN A 153 -1.62 11.29 -16.08
C GLN A 153 -1.64 12.06 -14.76
N ARG A 154 -1.36 13.38 -14.75
CA ARG A 154 -1.41 14.20 -13.52
C ARG A 154 -2.81 14.33 -12.93
N VAL A 155 -3.84 14.55 -13.77
CA VAL A 155 -5.23 14.69 -13.32
C VAL A 155 -5.78 13.34 -12.88
N SER A 156 -5.48 12.28 -13.64
CA SER A 156 -5.82 10.91 -13.25
C SER A 156 -5.15 10.52 -11.93
N LEU A 157 -3.87 10.86 -11.73
CA LEU A 157 -3.14 10.63 -10.49
C LEU A 157 -3.71 11.43 -9.32
N ALA A 158 -4.08 12.71 -9.52
CA ALA A 158 -4.71 13.53 -8.49
C ALA A 158 -6.06 12.93 -8.07
N ASN A 159 -6.96 12.68 -9.03
CA ASN A 159 -8.26 12.07 -8.75
C ASN A 159 -8.13 10.70 -8.07
N PHE A 160 -7.16 9.89 -8.51
CA PHE A 160 -6.87 8.59 -7.92
C PHE A 160 -6.35 8.72 -6.49
N ARG A 161 -5.40 9.64 -6.23
CA ARG A 161 -4.90 9.93 -4.89
C ARG A 161 -6.00 10.43 -3.97
N ASP A 162 -6.88 11.29 -4.45
CA ASP A 162 -7.99 11.83 -3.67
C ASP A 162 -9.00 10.71 -3.33
N ALA A 163 -9.36 9.88 -4.31
CA ALA A 163 -10.26 8.75 -4.09
C ALA A 163 -9.67 7.73 -3.11
N LEU A 164 -8.39 7.37 -3.28
CA LEU A 164 -7.69 6.47 -2.36
C LEU A 164 -7.52 7.09 -0.97
N ALA A 165 -7.17 8.38 -0.88
CA ALA A 165 -7.05 9.07 0.39
C ALA A 165 -8.37 9.02 1.13
N VAL A 166 -9.49 9.41 0.50
CA VAL A 166 -10.82 9.36 1.13
C VAL A 166 -11.15 7.93 1.57
N LEU A 167 -10.98 6.93 0.71
CA LEU A 167 -11.29 5.54 1.05
C LEU A 167 -10.44 5.04 2.24
N VAL A 168 -9.12 5.21 2.15
CA VAL A 168 -8.16 4.70 3.15
C VAL A 168 -8.30 5.46 4.46
N THR A 169 -8.33 6.79 4.46
CA THR A 169 -8.43 7.58 5.69
C THR A 169 -9.77 7.38 6.38
N THR A 170 -10.86 7.29 5.61
CA THR A 170 -12.19 7.07 6.20
C THR A 170 -12.27 5.69 6.85
N MET A 171 -11.84 4.64 6.15
CA MET A 171 -11.82 3.29 6.71
C MET A 171 -10.86 3.17 7.90
N ALA A 172 -9.66 3.76 7.80
CA ALA A 172 -8.70 3.79 8.89
C ALA A 172 -9.29 4.47 10.13
N ASN A 173 -9.94 5.63 9.98
CA ASN A 173 -10.57 6.33 11.10
C ASN A 173 -11.69 5.51 11.75
N ILE A 174 -12.50 4.81 10.95
CA ILE A 174 -13.54 3.91 11.48
C ILE A 174 -12.92 2.76 12.28
N TYR A 175 -11.89 2.10 11.75
CA TYR A 175 -11.22 1.00 12.44
C TYR A 175 -10.47 1.46 13.70
N ILE A 176 -9.81 2.61 13.64
CA ILE A 176 -9.18 3.27 14.78
C ILE A 176 -10.23 3.57 15.86
N GLY A 177 -11.37 4.13 15.48
CA GLY A 177 -12.48 4.40 16.41
C GLY A 177 -13.00 3.14 17.07
N LEU A 178 -13.26 2.08 16.29
CA LEU A 178 -13.71 0.79 16.80
C LEU A 178 -12.66 0.15 17.72
N ALA A 179 -11.40 0.16 17.32
CA ALA A 179 -10.30 -0.37 18.11
C ALA A 179 -10.16 0.39 19.44
N ALA A 180 -10.31 1.72 19.45
CA ALA A 180 -10.29 2.51 20.67
C ALA A 180 -11.41 2.14 21.64
N VAL A 181 -12.63 1.95 21.14
CA VAL A 181 -13.79 1.53 21.96
C VAL A 181 -13.55 0.13 22.54
N ILE A 182 -13.07 -0.82 21.73
CA ILE A 182 -12.76 -2.18 22.18
C ILE A 182 -11.65 -2.15 23.23
N ALA A 183 -10.54 -1.44 22.96
CA ALA A 183 -9.43 -1.33 23.88
C ALA A 183 -9.87 -0.74 25.23
N PHE A 184 -10.65 0.34 25.20
CA PHE A 184 -11.22 0.93 26.41
C PHE A 184 -12.09 -0.08 27.17
N GLY A 185 -13.01 -0.77 26.49
CA GLY A 185 -13.91 -1.73 27.12
C GLY A 185 -13.16 -2.90 27.78
N VAL A 186 -12.16 -3.46 27.10
CA VAL A 186 -11.33 -4.55 27.62
C VAL A 186 -10.53 -4.08 28.83
N VAL A 187 -9.84 -2.94 28.73
CA VAL A 187 -9.02 -2.43 29.84
C VAL A 187 -9.88 -2.01 31.02
N TYR A 188 -11.06 -1.43 30.79
CA TYR A 188 -12.03 -1.11 31.85
C TYR A 188 -12.52 -2.36 32.57
N ASN A 189 -12.91 -3.39 31.83
CA ASN A 189 -13.37 -4.64 32.43
C ASN A 189 -12.26 -5.33 33.21
N SER A 190 -11.04 -5.36 32.67
CA SER A 190 -9.89 -5.96 33.34
C SER A 190 -9.53 -5.22 34.64
N ALA A 191 -9.51 -3.89 34.62
CA ALA A 191 -9.25 -3.08 35.81
C ALA A 191 -10.38 -3.22 36.85
N ARG A 192 -11.64 -3.35 36.42
CA ARG A 192 -12.77 -3.62 37.31
C ARG A 192 -12.65 -5.00 37.99
N ILE A 193 -12.26 -6.03 37.25
CA ILE A 193 -12.06 -7.39 37.77
C ILE A 193 -10.93 -7.38 38.81
N SER A 194 -9.76 -6.83 38.46
CA SER A 194 -8.60 -6.72 39.36
C SER A 194 -8.96 -5.99 40.67
N LEU A 195 -9.74 -4.90 40.58
CA LEU A 195 -10.23 -4.20 41.77
C LEU A 195 -11.16 -5.07 42.63
N SER A 196 -12.05 -5.85 42.01
CA SER A 196 -13.00 -6.72 42.72
C SER A 196 -12.31 -7.88 43.42
N GLU A 197 -11.31 -8.48 42.78
CA GLU A 197 -10.54 -9.61 43.33
C GLU A 197 -9.67 -9.15 44.51
N ARG A 198 -9.02 -7.98 44.36
CA ARG A 198 -8.08 -7.46 45.36
C ARG A 198 -8.72 -6.57 46.41
N ALA A 199 -10.04 -6.35 46.37
CA ALA A 199 -10.75 -5.50 47.33
C ALA A 199 -10.46 -5.87 48.80
N ARG A 200 -10.29 -7.17 49.11
CA ARG A 200 -9.93 -7.65 50.45
C ARG A 200 -8.49 -7.35 50.84
N GLU A 201 -7.55 -7.49 49.91
CA GLU A 201 -6.14 -7.14 50.12
C GLU A 201 -5.96 -5.63 50.29
N LEU A 202 -6.72 -4.83 49.53
CA LEU A 202 -6.72 -3.38 49.67
C LEU A 202 -7.34 -2.92 50.99
N ALA A 203 -8.37 -3.63 51.47
CA ALA A 203 -8.97 -3.39 52.78
C ALA A 203 -7.99 -3.71 53.92
N SER A 204 -7.23 -4.82 53.84
CA SER A 204 -6.22 -5.16 54.85
C SER A 204 -5.05 -4.16 54.87
N LEU A 205 -4.59 -3.70 53.71
CA LEU A 205 -3.59 -2.63 53.62
C LEU A 205 -4.07 -1.32 54.26
N ARG A 206 -5.36 -1.00 54.16
CA ARG A 206 -5.92 0.17 54.87
C ARG A 206 -5.96 0.00 56.38
N VAL A 207 -6.18 -1.21 56.89
CA VAL A 207 -6.10 -1.50 58.34
C VAL A 207 -4.66 -1.35 58.84
N LEU A 208 -3.67 -1.66 58.00
CA LEU A 208 -2.24 -1.44 58.25
C LEU A 208 -1.80 0.04 58.13
N GLY A 209 -2.70 0.96 57.80
CA GLY A 209 -2.43 2.40 57.77
C GLY A 209 -2.12 3.00 56.39
N PHE A 210 -2.21 2.22 55.30
CA PHE A 210 -1.99 2.74 53.95
C PHE A 210 -3.09 3.72 53.53
N THR A 211 -2.68 4.79 52.85
CA THR A 211 -3.56 5.82 52.30
C THR A 211 -4.24 5.34 51.01
N ARG A 212 -5.39 5.97 50.65
CA ARG A 212 -6.10 5.68 49.39
C ARG A 212 -5.22 5.90 48.15
N GLY A 213 -4.31 6.88 48.22
CA GLY A 213 -3.39 7.21 47.14
C GLY A 213 -2.34 6.13 46.90
N GLU A 214 -1.79 5.53 47.96
CA GLU A 214 -0.78 4.47 47.85
C GLU A 214 -1.36 3.19 47.25
N VAL A 215 -2.54 2.79 47.72
CA VAL A 215 -3.31 1.66 47.16
C VAL A 215 -3.59 1.87 45.67
N LEU A 216 -4.06 3.05 45.30
CA LEU A 216 -4.32 3.38 43.90
C LEU A 216 -3.02 3.34 43.07
N ARG A 217 -1.91 3.82 43.61
CA ARG A 217 -0.61 3.85 42.91
C ARG A 217 -0.12 2.46 42.57
N ILE A 218 -0.31 1.48 43.47
CA ILE A 218 0.04 0.07 43.23
C ILE A 218 -0.79 -0.48 42.06
N LEU A 219 -2.11 -0.29 42.07
CA LEU A 219 -2.99 -0.75 40.98
C LEU A 219 -2.66 -0.11 39.64
N LEU A 220 -2.39 1.21 39.63
CA LEU A 220 -2.02 1.93 38.41
C LEU A 220 -0.67 1.48 37.86
N LEU A 221 0.30 1.18 38.73
CA LEU A 221 1.60 0.66 38.32
C LEU A 221 1.46 -0.71 37.68
N GLU A 222 0.67 -1.60 38.28
CA GLU A 222 0.40 -2.92 37.71
C GLU A 222 -0.25 -2.80 36.32
N LEU A 223 -1.28 -1.95 36.19
CA LEU A 223 -1.92 -1.72 34.91
C LEU A 223 -0.93 -1.15 33.88
N ALA A 224 -0.07 -0.22 34.29
CA ALA A 224 0.95 0.36 33.41
C ALA A 224 1.97 -0.69 32.95
N VAL A 225 2.44 -1.55 33.86
CA VAL A 225 3.37 -2.65 33.53
C VAL A 225 2.73 -3.64 32.56
N LEU A 226 1.49 -4.07 32.83
CA LEU A 226 0.75 -4.96 31.93
C LEU A 226 0.54 -4.34 30.54
N THR A 227 0.19 -3.04 30.51
CA THR A 227 -0.04 -2.31 29.24
C THR A 227 1.25 -2.18 28.43
N LEU A 228 2.39 -1.94 29.09
CA LEU A 228 3.70 -1.85 28.45
C LEU A 228 4.17 -3.21 27.92
N LEU A 229 4.02 -4.27 28.73
CA LEU A 229 4.39 -5.63 28.33
C LEU A 229 3.50 -6.18 27.20
N ALA A 230 2.27 -5.68 27.06
CA ALA A 230 1.38 -6.05 25.97
C ALA A 230 1.75 -5.41 24.61
N GLN A 231 2.57 -4.35 24.58
CA GLN A 231 2.90 -3.65 23.32
C GLN A 231 3.68 -4.53 22.34
N PRO A 232 4.84 -5.14 22.70
CA PRO A 232 5.62 -5.92 21.75
C PRO A 232 4.85 -7.10 21.10
N PRO A 233 4.12 -7.96 21.85
CA PRO A 233 3.35 -9.02 21.23
C PRO A 233 2.18 -8.48 20.40
N GLY A 234 1.56 -7.37 20.81
CA GLY A 234 0.53 -6.69 20.02
C GLY A 234 1.05 -6.21 18.66
N TRP A 235 2.23 -5.58 18.64
CA TRP A 235 2.90 -5.16 17.41
C TRP A 235 3.24 -6.34 16.49
N ALA A 236 3.76 -7.43 17.07
CA ALA A 236 4.12 -8.63 16.31
C ALA A 236 2.88 -9.29 15.66
N ILE A 237 1.80 -9.44 16.41
CA ILE A 237 0.54 -10.00 15.91
C ILE A 237 -0.08 -9.08 14.85
N GLY A 238 -0.13 -7.77 15.12
CA GLY A 238 -0.67 -6.79 14.17
C GLY A 238 0.10 -6.78 12.85
N TYR A 239 1.43 -6.82 12.91
CA TYR A 239 2.28 -6.94 11.73
C TYR A 239 2.06 -8.26 10.98
N GLY A 240 1.99 -9.39 11.69
CA GLY A 240 1.73 -10.70 11.10
C GLY A 240 0.39 -10.77 10.37
N LEU A 241 -0.66 -10.15 10.92
CA LEU A 241 -1.95 -10.02 10.26
C LEU A 241 -1.86 -9.15 9.00
N ALA A 242 -1.22 -7.98 9.09
CA ALA A 242 -1.04 -7.11 7.93
C ALA A 242 -0.27 -7.80 6.79
N TRP A 243 0.80 -8.53 7.13
CA TRP A 243 1.58 -9.34 6.19
C TRP A 243 0.76 -10.47 5.56
N THR A 244 -0.07 -11.15 6.33
CA THR A 244 -0.94 -12.23 5.83
C THR A 244 -1.99 -11.68 4.87
N VAL A 245 -2.64 -10.56 5.21
CA VAL A 245 -3.61 -9.90 4.32
C VAL A 245 -2.93 -9.48 3.02
N GLN A 246 -1.75 -8.86 3.10
CA GLN A 246 -0.99 -8.45 1.91
C GLN A 246 -0.63 -9.64 1.01
N THR A 247 -0.14 -10.75 1.59
CA THR A 247 0.33 -11.89 0.79
C THR A 247 -0.80 -12.74 0.22
N LYS A 248 -1.90 -12.92 0.97
CA LYS A 248 -3.01 -13.82 0.61
C LYS A 248 -4.20 -13.12 -0.06
N MET A 249 -4.41 -11.83 0.18
CA MET A 249 -5.59 -11.10 -0.33
C MET A 249 -5.26 -10.04 -1.39
N ALA A 250 -3.99 -9.81 -1.72
CA ALA A 250 -3.67 -8.92 -2.84
C ALA A 250 -4.11 -9.56 -4.16
N GLY A 251 -5.13 -8.96 -4.79
CA GLY A 251 -5.63 -9.36 -6.10
C GLY A 251 -4.60 -9.11 -7.21
N GLU A 252 -4.80 -9.77 -8.36
CA GLU A 252 -3.87 -9.72 -9.50
C GLU A 252 -3.58 -8.31 -10.05
N LEU A 253 -4.37 -7.30 -9.67
CA LEU A 253 -4.34 -5.96 -10.28
C LEU A 253 -3.58 -4.90 -9.47
N MET A 254 -3.39 -5.07 -8.15
CA MET A 254 -2.69 -4.09 -7.30
C MET A 254 -1.96 -4.79 -6.14
N ARG A 255 -0.64 -4.97 -6.28
CA ARG A 255 0.24 -5.39 -5.18
C ARG A 255 1.08 -4.20 -4.72
N THR A 256 0.68 -3.60 -3.60
CA THR A 256 1.51 -2.62 -2.89
C THR A 256 2.43 -3.33 -1.91
N ARG A 257 3.65 -2.82 -1.74
CA ARG A 257 4.53 -3.28 -0.65
C ARG A 257 3.90 -2.88 0.69
N LEU A 258 3.90 -3.82 1.63
CA LEU A 258 3.53 -3.55 3.01
C LEU A 258 4.67 -2.73 3.62
N VAL A 259 4.42 -1.43 3.74
CA VAL A 259 5.32 -0.52 4.44
C VAL A 259 4.63 -0.16 5.75
N VAL A 260 5.14 -0.72 6.86
CA VAL A 260 4.70 -0.32 8.20
C VAL A 260 5.73 0.64 8.75
N GLU A 261 5.35 1.92 8.80
CA GLU A 261 6.19 2.96 9.38
C GLU A 261 6.24 2.88 10.90
N HIS A 262 7.32 3.39 11.49
CA HIS A 262 7.45 3.55 12.93
C HIS A 262 6.32 4.41 13.54
N SER A 263 5.81 5.38 12.77
CA SER A 263 4.67 6.23 13.14
C SER A 263 3.42 5.42 13.46
N THR A 264 3.16 4.33 12.72
CA THR A 264 2.02 3.43 12.92
C THR A 264 2.09 2.73 14.27
N TYR A 265 3.26 2.21 14.66
CA TYR A 265 3.46 1.59 15.96
C TYR A 265 3.29 2.58 17.10
N VAL A 266 3.86 3.78 16.95
CA VAL A 266 3.74 4.85 17.94
C VAL A 266 2.28 5.25 18.14
N LEU A 267 1.52 5.43 17.06
CA LEU A 267 0.10 5.79 17.11
C LEU A 267 -0.74 4.69 17.75
N ALA A 268 -0.53 3.43 17.35
CA ALA A 268 -1.21 2.28 17.95
C ALA A 268 -0.95 2.18 19.45
N SER A 269 0.30 2.33 19.89
CA SER A 269 0.66 2.32 21.30
C SER A 269 0.09 3.51 22.07
N ALA A 270 0.15 4.71 21.49
CA ALA A 270 -0.44 5.90 22.09
C ALA A 270 -1.94 5.73 22.33
N MET A 271 -2.67 5.11 21.41
CA MET A 271 -4.09 4.81 21.57
C MET A 271 -4.35 3.83 22.72
N VAL A 272 -3.59 2.73 22.80
CA VAL A 272 -3.76 1.73 23.88
C VAL A 272 -3.42 2.34 25.24
N ILE A 273 -2.34 3.11 25.31
CA ILE A 273 -1.95 3.83 26.53
C ILE A 273 -3.02 4.86 26.92
N ALA A 274 -3.56 5.62 25.96
CA ALA A 274 -4.64 6.57 26.23
C ALA A 274 -5.91 5.87 26.75
N ALA A 275 -6.29 4.73 26.18
CA ALA A 275 -7.40 3.92 26.65
C ALA A 275 -7.17 3.38 28.08
N ALA A 276 -5.95 2.93 28.38
CA ALA A 276 -5.57 2.47 29.70
C ALA A 276 -5.58 3.59 30.74
N LEU A 277 -5.06 4.77 30.41
CA LEU A 277 -5.11 5.97 31.25
C LEU A 277 -6.55 6.42 31.53
N PHE A 278 -7.42 6.37 30.51
CA PHE A 278 -8.82 6.75 30.67
C PHE A 278 -9.57 5.75 31.57
N SER A 279 -9.34 4.45 31.38
CA SER A 279 -9.87 3.39 32.27
C SER A 279 -9.38 3.57 33.71
N ALA A 280 -8.08 3.78 33.91
CA ALA A 280 -7.46 4.08 35.20
C ALA A 280 -8.13 5.28 35.90
N LEU A 281 -8.42 6.35 35.16
CA LEU A 281 -9.09 7.54 35.68
C LEU A 281 -10.52 7.24 36.17
N VAL A 282 -11.26 6.42 35.42
CA VAL A 282 -12.61 5.98 35.80
C VAL A 282 -12.58 5.12 37.07
N VAL A 283 -11.65 4.16 37.15
CA VAL A 283 -11.46 3.31 38.33
C VAL A 283 -11.07 4.13 39.55
N ARG A 284 -10.15 5.09 39.40
CA ARG A 284 -9.77 6.04 40.45
C ARG A 284 -10.98 6.77 41.02
N ARG A 285 -11.85 7.30 40.16
CA ARG A 285 -13.08 7.98 40.60
C ARG A 285 -13.97 7.05 41.42
N ARG A 286 -14.10 5.78 41.00
CA ARG A 286 -14.94 4.80 41.68
C ARG A 286 -14.40 4.39 43.05
N ILE A 287 -13.08 4.19 43.17
CA ILE A 287 -12.44 3.89 44.47
C ILE A 287 -12.58 5.06 45.44
N ASN A 288 -12.45 6.31 44.97
CA ASN A 288 -12.64 7.48 45.82
C ASN A 288 -14.08 7.63 46.36
N GLN A 289 -15.07 7.10 45.65
CA GLN A 289 -16.48 7.09 46.05
C GLN A 289 -16.88 5.87 46.89
N LEU A 290 -16.08 4.79 46.87
CA LEU A 290 -16.35 3.60 47.68
C LEU A 290 -15.94 3.85 49.13
N ASP A 291 -16.93 3.89 50.02
CA ASP A 291 -16.69 3.92 51.44
C ASP A 291 -16.26 2.52 51.92
N LEU A 292 -14.94 2.29 51.90
CA LEU A 292 -14.32 1.01 52.25
C LEU A 292 -14.69 0.53 53.67
N VAL A 293 -15.20 1.42 54.54
CA VAL A 293 -15.68 1.09 55.89
C VAL A 293 -16.98 0.27 55.85
N THR A 294 -17.80 0.42 54.81
CA THR A 294 -19.09 -0.30 54.67
C THR A 294 -18.88 -1.73 54.19
N VAL A 295 -17.82 -2.00 53.42
CA VAL A 295 -17.49 -3.35 52.90
C VAL A 295 -17.12 -4.32 54.03
N LEU A 296 -16.59 -3.81 55.14
CA LEU A 296 -16.31 -4.60 56.35
C LEU A 296 -17.56 -4.84 57.21
N LYS A 297 -18.67 -4.12 57.00
CA LYS A 297 -19.90 -4.23 57.79
C LYS A 297 -20.98 -5.11 57.16
N THR A 298 -20.82 -5.55 55.92
CA THR A 298 -21.86 -6.29 55.17
C THR A 298 -21.87 -7.81 55.39
N ARG A 299 -21.25 -8.32 56.45
CA ARG A 299 -21.42 -9.72 56.88
C ARG A 299 -21.44 -9.82 58.40
N ASP A 300 -22.62 -9.57 58.95
CA ASP A 300 -23.25 -10.41 59.97
C ASP A 300 -24.54 -10.98 59.37
#